data_AF-A0A7Y2YLJ1-F1
#
_entry.id   AF-A0A7Y2YLJ1-F1
#
_cell.length_a   1.000
_cell.length_b   1.000
_cell.length_c   1.000
_cell.angle_alpha   90.00
_cell.angle_beta   90.00
_cell.angle_gamma   90.00
#
_symmetry.space_group_name_H-M   'P 1'
#
loop_
_entity.id
_entity.type
_entity.pdbx_description
1 polymer ?
#
loop_
_entity_poly.entity_id
_entity_poly.type
_entity_poly.pdbx_seq_one_letter_code
_entity_poly.pdbx_strand_id
1 'polypeptide(L)'
;MTTSLGGHSKLQFTAGFYPRDSVFQDLLGDHAVDASVETRLKFSASRARWDFKADYQFIAVHADTLRLAAGLPGSPLPLNTVINDDRRWWNLTTAFGDRKTTAIINRLDRLSVGYTTERTAWRFGRQAISWGNG
;
A
#
# COMPACT_ATOMS: atom_id res chain seq x y z
N MET A 1 8.58 -1.08 -30.01
CA MET A 1 7.64 -0.77 -28.90
C MET A 1 7.96 -1.78 -27.82
N THR A 2 8.28 -1.30 -26.62
CA THR A 2 8.69 -2.16 -25.51
C THR A 2 7.63 -2.10 -24.43
N THR A 3 7.12 -3.26 -24.03
CA THR A 3 6.13 -3.40 -22.96
C THR A 3 6.67 -4.35 -21.90
N SER A 4 6.50 -3.99 -20.64
CA SER A 4 6.83 -4.84 -19.50
C SER A 4 5.65 -4.88 -18.55
N LEU A 5 5.26 -6.09 -18.19
CA LEU A 5 4.31 -6.38 -17.15
C LEU A 5 5.03 -7.21 -16.09
N GLY A 6 4.91 -6.81 -14.85
CA GLY A 6 5.44 -7.55 -13.72
C GLY A 6 4.53 -7.40 -12.51
N GLY A 7 4.81 -8.16 -11.47
CA GLY A 7 4.03 -8.10 -10.25
C GLY A 7 4.45 -9.15 -9.25
N HIS A 8 3.82 -9.08 -8.09
CA HIS A 8 3.90 -10.12 -7.06
C HIS A 8 2.68 -10.03 -6.18
N SER A 9 2.37 -11.15 -5.54
CA SER A 9 1.37 -11.23 -4.49
C SER A 9 2.01 -11.80 -3.24
N LYS A 10 1.62 -11.26 -2.09
CA LYS A 10 2.03 -11.72 -0.77
C LYS A 10 0.79 -12.05 0.03
N LEU A 11 0.77 -13.25 0.59
CA LEU A 11 -0.19 -13.65 1.61
C LEU A 11 0.55 -13.67 2.94
N GLN A 12 -0.07 -13.17 4.00
CA GLN A 12 0.46 -13.26 5.34
C GLN A 12 -0.65 -13.63 6.31
N PHE A 13 -0.36 -14.61 7.17
CA PHE A 13 -1.21 -15.03 8.27
C PHE A 13 -0.41 -14.97 9.55
N THR A 14 -1.01 -14.50 10.64
CA THR A 14 -0.38 -14.40 11.94
C THR A 14 -1.41 -14.72 13.00
N ALA A 15 -1.04 -15.59 13.94
CA ALA A 15 -1.84 -15.89 15.11
C ALA A 15 -1.00 -15.58 16.35
N GLY A 16 -1.59 -14.85 17.30
CA GLY A 16 -0.98 -14.48 18.57
C GLY A 16 -1.81 -14.98 19.74
N PHE A 17 -1.14 -15.34 20.83
CA PHE A 17 -1.77 -15.73 22.10
C PHE A 17 -1.30 -14.79 23.19
N TYR A 18 -2.23 -14.26 23.98
CA TYR A 18 -1.96 -13.26 25.00
C TYR A 18 -2.27 -13.81 26.39
N PRO A 19 -1.25 -13.99 27.25
CA PRO A 19 -1.44 -14.46 28.62
C PRO A 19 -2.16 -13.41 29.47
N ARG A 20 -2.65 -13.82 30.65
CA ARG A 20 -3.52 -12.99 31.50
C ARG A 20 -2.90 -11.71 32.05
N ASP A 21 -1.59 -11.66 32.07
CA ASP A 21 -0.77 -10.53 32.49
C ASP A 21 -0.37 -9.62 31.31
N SER A 22 -0.86 -9.90 30.09
CA SER A 22 -0.56 -9.09 28.92
C SER A 22 -1.43 -7.83 28.84
N VAL A 23 -0.79 -6.68 28.65
CA VAL A 23 -1.45 -5.38 28.43
C VAL A 23 -2.35 -5.37 27.17
N PHE A 24 -2.15 -6.31 26.25
CA PHE A 24 -2.96 -6.44 25.03
C PHE A 24 -4.21 -7.31 25.22
N GLN A 25 -4.26 -8.11 26.29
CA GLN A 25 -5.35 -9.06 26.50
C GLN A 25 -6.70 -8.37 26.70
N ASP A 26 -6.72 -7.21 27.36
CA ASP A 26 -7.94 -6.43 27.58
C ASP A 26 -8.59 -5.94 26.28
N LEU A 27 -7.79 -5.74 25.21
CA LEU A 27 -8.25 -5.21 23.94
C LEU A 27 -8.45 -6.30 22.87
N LEU A 28 -7.62 -7.34 22.88
CA LEU A 28 -7.61 -8.39 21.87
C LEU A 28 -8.22 -9.72 22.34
N GLY A 29 -8.35 -9.93 23.65
CA GLY A 29 -8.66 -11.24 24.21
C GLY A 29 -7.42 -12.11 24.38
N ASP A 30 -7.63 -13.40 24.65
CA ASP A 30 -6.58 -14.40 24.86
C ASP A 30 -5.88 -14.84 23.57
N HIS A 31 -6.44 -14.49 22.40
CA HIS A 31 -5.84 -14.74 21.09
C HIS A 31 -6.23 -13.65 20.08
N ALA A 32 -5.42 -13.48 19.04
CA ALA A 32 -5.73 -12.63 17.88
C ALA A 32 -5.30 -13.34 16.60
N VAL A 33 -6.07 -13.12 15.54
CA VAL A 33 -5.76 -13.62 14.21
C VAL A 33 -5.74 -12.48 13.20
N ASP A 34 -4.66 -12.45 12.43
CA ASP A 34 -4.47 -11.49 11.37
C ASP A 34 -4.22 -12.22 10.04
N ALA A 35 -4.96 -11.83 9.01
CA ALA A 35 -4.81 -12.30 7.66
C ALA A 35 -4.73 -11.11 6.70
N SER A 36 -3.77 -11.14 5.79
CA SER A 36 -3.66 -10.13 4.75
C SER A 36 -3.22 -10.73 3.42
N VAL A 37 -3.72 -10.11 2.36
CA VAL A 37 -3.25 -10.32 0.99
C VAL A 37 -2.91 -8.98 0.39
N GLU A 38 -1.73 -8.91 -0.22
CA GLU A 38 -1.27 -7.77 -0.98
C GLU A 38 -0.89 -8.23 -2.37
N THR A 39 -1.41 -7.56 -3.39
CA THR A 39 -1.04 -7.79 -4.79
C THR A 39 -0.55 -6.49 -5.39
N ARG A 40 0.61 -6.54 -6.04
CA ARG A 40 1.20 -5.42 -6.78
C ARG A 40 1.39 -5.80 -8.23
N LEU A 41 0.89 -4.95 -9.12
CA LEU A 41 1.05 -5.05 -10.55
C LEU A 41 1.79 -3.81 -11.05
N LYS A 42 2.75 -4.02 -11.95
CA LYS A 42 3.57 -2.97 -12.55
C LYS A 42 3.49 -3.10 -14.05
N PHE A 43 3.05 -2.03 -14.69
CA PHE A 43 2.99 -1.94 -16.14
C PHE A 43 3.85 -0.77 -16.62
N SER A 44 4.64 -1.04 -17.65
CA SER A 44 5.33 0.02 -18.37
C SER A 44 5.31 -0.25 -19.87
N ALA A 45 5.17 0.82 -20.63
CA ALA A 45 5.23 0.78 -22.08
C ALA A 45 6.06 1.96 -22.59
N SER A 46 6.79 1.73 -23.67
CA SER A 46 7.53 2.79 -24.36
C SER A 46 7.48 2.62 -25.87
N ARG A 47 7.38 3.74 -26.56
CA ARG A 47 7.39 3.80 -28.02
C ARG A 47 7.99 5.13 -28.48
N ALA A 48 9.10 5.04 -29.21
CA ALA A 48 9.86 6.21 -29.66
C ALA A 48 10.19 7.13 -28.48
N ARG A 49 9.69 8.36 -28.50
CA ARG A 49 9.92 9.38 -27.46
C ARG A 49 8.95 9.28 -26.28
N TRP A 50 7.95 8.41 -26.34
CA TRP A 50 6.92 8.29 -25.32
C TRP A 50 7.19 7.14 -24.35
N ASP A 51 6.98 7.39 -23.07
CA ASP A 51 6.93 6.37 -22.02
C ASP A 51 5.64 6.47 -21.20
N PHE A 52 5.16 5.33 -20.70
CA PHE A 52 3.98 5.22 -19.86
C PHE A 52 4.26 4.25 -18.72
N LYS A 53 3.81 4.60 -17.52
CA LYS A 53 3.89 3.76 -16.32
C LYS A 53 2.57 3.74 -15.57
N ALA A 54 2.15 2.56 -15.16
CA ALA A 54 1.00 2.33 -14.30
C ALA A 54 1.32 1.22 -13.28
N ASP A 55 1.38 1.59 -12.00
CA ASP A 55 1.59 0.65 -10.90
C ASP A 55 0.31 0.59 -10.05
N TYR A 56 -0.28 -0.61 -9.97
CA TYR A 56 -1.49 -0.90 -9.22
C TYR A 56 -1.18 -1.74 -7.99
N GLN A 57 -1.83 -1.44 -6.89
CA GLN A 57 -1.72 -2.17 -5.63
C GLN A 57 -3.13 -2.45 -5.08
N PHE A 58 -3.37 -3.71 -4.77
CA PHE A 58 -4.54 -4.18 -4.05
C PHE A 58 -4.09 -4.72 -2.69
N ILE A 59 -4.76 -4.31 -1.62
CA ILE A 59 -4.54 -4.85 -0.28
C ILE A 59 -5.90 -5.23 0.29
N ALA A 60 -6.03 -6.43 0.83
CA ALA A 60 -7.13 -6.78 1.70
C ALA A 60 -6.56 -7.33 3.01
N VAL A 61 -7.04 -6.78 4.12
CA VAL A 61 -6.62 -7.18 5.47
C VAL A 61 -7.85 -7.41 6.32
N HIS A 62 -7.82 -8.49 7.09
CA HIS A 62 -8.70 -8.76 8.20
C HIS A 62 -7.84 -9.09 9.40
N ALA A 63 -7.81 -8.22 10.40
CA ALA A 63 -6.88 -8.34 11.52
C ALA A 63 -7.51 -7.82 12.81
N ASP A 64 -7.49 -8.65 13.84
CA ASP A 64 -7.93 -8.25 15.18
C ASP A 64 -7.02 -7.16 15.75
N THR A 65 -5.73 -7.21 15.41
CA THR A 65 -4.74 -6.21 15.86
C THR A 65 -4.96 -4.81 15.26
N LEU A 66 -5.79 -4.66 14.20
CA LEU A 66 -6.20 -3.34 13.70
C LEU A 66 -6.97 -2.54 14.76
N ARG A 67 -7.63 -3.22 15.71
CA ARG A 67 -8.30 -2.57 16.83
C ARG A 67 -7.31 -1.84 17.74
N LEU A 68 -6.10 -2.38 17.93
CA LEU A 68 -5.04 -1.71 18.67
C LEU A 68 -4.61 -0.43 17.94
N ALA A 69 -4.43 -0.49 16.62
CA ALA A 69 -4.06 0.67 15.82
C ALA A 69 -5.14 1.77 15.86
N ALA A 70 -6.42 1.38 15.85
CA ALA A 70 -7.54 2.30 15.95
C ALA A 70 -7.70 2.89 17.37
N GLY A 71 -7.40 2.13 18.41
CA GLY A 71 -7.47 2.57 19.82
C GLY A 71 -6.27 3.42 20.26
N LEU A 72 -5.13 3.30 19.57
CA LEU A 72 -3.89 4.01 19.88
C LEU A 72 -3.34 4.80 18.68
N PRO A 73 -4.12 5.75 18.12
CA PRO A 73 -3.69 6.52 16.96
C PRO A 73 -2.44 7.35 17.27
N GLY A 74 -1.39 7.20 16.47
CA GLY A 74 -0.11 7.92 16.66
C GLY A 74 0.85 7.29 17.65
N SER A 75 0.56 6.08 18.15
CA SER A 75 1.48 5.31 18.99
C SER A 75 2.78 4.97 18.25
N PRO A 76 3.95 5.00 18.93
CA PRO A 76 5.22 4.55 18.36
C PRO A 76 5.30 3.03 18.21
N LEU A 77 4.31 2.28 18.70
CA LEU A 77 4.22 0.83 18.51
C LEU A 77 4.06 0.51 17.02
N PRO A 78 4.71 -0.54 16.50
CA PRO A 78 4.61 -0.96 15.10
C PRO A 78 3.26 -1.66 14.84
N LEU A 79 2.17 -0.92 15.02
CA LEU A 79 0.81 -1.40 14.80
C LEU A 79 0.50 -1.31 13.30
N ASN A 80 -0.11 -2.35 12.74
CA ASN A 80 -0.55 -2.33 11.35
C ASN A 80 -1.61 -1.24 11.18
N THR A 81 -1.29 -0.17 10.46
CA THR A 81 -2.25 0.87 10.08
C THR A 81 -2.65 0.71 8.62
N VAL A 82 -3.92 0.99 8.32
CA VAL A 82 -4.41 1.04 6.93
C VAL A 82 -3.72 2.19 6.19
N ILE A 83 -3.08 1.89 5.06
CA ILE A 83 -2.40 2.89 4.22
C ILE A 83 -3.39 3.99 3.81
N ASN A 84 -2.98 5.25 3.96
CA ASN A 84 -3.75 6.42 3.58
C ASN A 84 -2.93 7.38 2.70
N ASP A 85 -3.51 7.83 1.59
CA ASP A 85 -2.91 8.75 0.61
C ASP A 85 -3.58 10.15 0.59
N ASP A 86 -4.39 10.52 1.57
CA ASP A 86 -5.15 11.80 1.62
C ASP A 86 -4.29 13.06 1.47
N ARG A 87 -2.97 12.94 1.70
CA ARG A 87 -2.00 14.04 1.55
C ARG A 87 -1.37 14.14 0.16
N ARG A 88 -1.76 13.30 -0.80
CA ARG A 88 -1.22 13.31 -2.18
C ARG A 88 -2.13 14.08 -3.12
N TRP A 89 -1.55 14.90 -3.98
CA TRP A 89 -2.30 15.72 -4.96
C TRP A 89 -3.16 14.92 -5.93
N TRP A 90 -2.82 13.64 -6.17
CA TRP A 90 -3.64 12.69 -6.92
C TRP A 90 -4.08 11.56 -5.99
N ASN A 91 -5.25 11.73 -5.36
CA ASN A 91 -5.86 10.68 -4.57
C ASN A 91 -6.44 9.61 -5.52
N LEU A 92 -5.60 8.65 -5.87
CA LEU A 92 -5.95 7.46 -6.67
C LEU A 92 -6.05 6.22 -5.79
N THR A 93 -6.44 6.42 -4.52
CA THR A 93 -6.54 5.38 -3.52
C THR A 93 -7.96 5.35 -2.99
N THR A 94 -8.62 4.21 -3.15
CA THR A 94 -9.96 3.98 -2.62
C THR A 94 -9.89 2.88 -1.58
N ALA A 95 -10.36 3.17 -0.38
CA ALA A 95 -10.42 2.22 0.72
C ALA A 95 -11.87 1.96 1.13
N PHE A 96 -12.20 0.69 1.33
CA PHE A 96 -13.50 0.21 1.78
C PHE A 96 -13.34 -0.67 3.03
N GLY A 97 -14.36 -0.72 3.89
CA GLY A 97 -14.41 -1.60 5.06
C GLY A 97 -14.57 -0.88 6.41
N ASP A 98 -14.91 -1.65 7.44
CA ASP A 98 -14.90 -1.19 8.83
C ASP A 98 -13.44 -1.16 9.31
N ARG A 99 -12.81 0.02 9.21
CA ARG A 99 -11.38 0.30 9.47
C ARG A 99 -10.83 -0.20 10.82
N LYS A 100 -11.70 -0.74 11.68
CA LYS A 100 -11.35 -1.35 12.97
C LYS A 100 -10.86 -2.79 12.87
N THR A 101 -11.29 -3.55 11.87
CA THR A 101 -10.89 -4.97 11.70
C THR A 101 -10.66 -5.36 10.26
N THR A 102 -11.28 -4.67 9.31
CA THR A 102 -11.21 -5.03 7.89
C THR A 102 -10.93 -3.80 7.04
N ALA A 103 -9.97 -3.91 6.14
CA ALA A 103 -9.73 -2.89 5.13
C ALA A 103 -9.41 -3.51 3.78
N ILE A 104 -10.05 -2.99 2.75
CA ILE A 104 -9.75 -3.29 1.35
C ILE A 104 -9.31 -2.00 0.68
N ILE A 105 -8.13 -1.99 0.09
CA ILE A 105 -7.49 -0.82 -0.51
C ILE A 105 -7.19 -1.14 -1.97
N ASN A 106 -7.65 -0.25 -2.85
CA ASN A 106 -7.32 -0.25 -4.28
C ASN A 106 -6.56 1.03 -4.58
N ARG A 107 -5.37 0.93 -5.15
CA ARG A 107 -4.45 2.06 -5.28
C ARG A 107 -3.70 2.05 -6.60
N LEU A 108 -3.69 3.18 -7.29
CA LEU A 108 -2.72 3.45 -8.34
C LEU A 108 -1.55 4.23 -7.73
N ASP A 109 -0.48 3.54 -7.37
CA ASP A 109 0.67 4.18 -6.73
C ASP A 109 1.47 5.04 -7.71
N ARG A 110 1.51 4.65 -8.99
CA ARG A 110 2.14 5.41 -10.06
C ARG A 110 1.25 5.40 -11.29
N LEU A 111 1.06 6.57 -11.87
CA LEU A 111 0.38 6.73 -13.15
C LEU A 111 0.97 7.95 -13.83
N SER A 112 1.78 7.73 -14.87
CA SER A 112 2.48 8.83 -15.54
C SER A 112 2.69 8.56 -17.02
N VAL A 113 2.69 9.64 -17.79
CA VAL A 113 3.14 9.66 -19.18
C VAL A 113 4.37 10.56 -19.30
N GLY A 114 5.34 10.13 -20.09
CA GLY A 114 6.58 10.84 -20.35
C GLY A 114 6.83 11.04 -21.83
N TYR A 115 7.49 12.16 -22.15
CA TYR A 115 8.00 12.47 -23.47
C TYR A 115 9.46 12.92 -23.36
N THR A 116 10.38 12.18 -23.97
CA THR A 116 11.82 12.42 -23.89
C THR A 116 12.42 12.69 -25.27
N THR A 117 13.21 13.76 -25.34
CA THR A 117 14.06 14.14 -26.47
C THR A 117 15.53 14.09 -26.05
N GLU A 118 16.45 14.40 -26.96
CA GLU A 118 17.89 14.44 -26.67
C GLU A 118 18.28 15.47 -25.60
N ARG A 119 17.48 16.54 -25.42
CA ARG A 119 17.83 17.66 -24.52
C ARG A 119 16.79 17.91 -23.43
N THR A 120 15.65 17.23 -23.46
CA THR A 120 14.53 17.54 -22.56
C THR A 120 13.68 16.30 -22.31
N ALA A 121 13.29 16.10 -21.05
CA ALA A 121 12.32 15.09 -20.65
C ALA A 121 11.16 15.76 -19.90
N TRP A 122 9.94 15.50 -20.36
CA TRP A 122 8.72 15.93 -19.71
C TRP A 122 8.03 14.70 -19.13
N ARG A 123 7.52 14.79 -17.90
CA ARG A 123 6.66 13.76 -17.31
C ARG A 123 5.49 14.38 -16.59
N PHE A 124 4.32 13.82 -16.82
CA PHE A 124 3.09 14.26 -16.19
C PHE A 124 2.41 13.08 -15.49
N GLY A 125 1.97 13.31 -14.25
CA GLY A 125 1.25 12.34 -13.43
C GLY A 125 1.91 12.04 -12.08
N ARG A 126 1.42 10.99 -11.42
CA ARG A 126 1.93 10.51 -10.12
C ARG A 126 3.14 9.62 -10.35
N GLN A 127 4.32 10.11 -9.95
CA GLN A 127 5.59 9.41 -10.08
C GLN A 127 6.42 9.52 -8.81
N ALA A 128 7.31 8.56 -8.58
CA ALA A 128 8.36 8.72 -7.59
C ALA A 128 9.47 9.60 -8.19
N ILE A 129 9.87 10.64 -7.45
CA ILE A 129 11.00 11.46 -7.82
C ILE A 129 12.13 11.16 -6.84
N SER A 130 13.28 10.78 -7.38
CA SER A 130 14.51 10.51 -6.62
C SER A 130 15.66 11.26 -7.27
N TRP A 131 16.62 11.70 -6.46
CA TRP A 131 17.80 12.44 -6.90
C TRP A 131 19.03 11.89 -6.17
N GLY A 132 20.15 11.74 -6.88
CA GLY A 132 21.39 11.24 -6.28
C GLY A 132 21.33 9.75 -5.90
N ASN A 133 21.98 9.38 -4.79
CA ASN A 133 22.14 7.99 -4.33
C ASN A 133 20.90 7.37 -3.64
N GLY A 134 19.71 7.93 -3.89
CA GLY A 134 18.46 7.52 -3.25
C GLY A 134 17.98 8.55 -2.25
#